data_AF-W7S1Y7-F1
#
_entry.id   AF-W7S1Y7-F1
#
_cell.length_a   1.000
_cell.length_b   1.000
_cell.length_c   1.000
_cell.angle_alpha   90.00
_cell.angle_beta   90.00
_cell.angle_gamma   90.00
#
_symmetry.space_group_name_H-M   'P 1'
#
loop_
_entity.id
_entity.type
_entity.pdbx_description
1 polymer ?
#
loop_
_entity_poly.entity_id
_entity_poly.type
_entity_poly.pdbx_seq_one_letter_code
_entity_poly.pdbx_strand_id
1 'polypeptide(L)'
;MRIQEVEGYLKGKINVDTDSVASIWTTFKEFCEEDIVGEDEKEILFECGTYRKEMFHFSFVRQFTEYEDDEYLGMSQLHCKLLFTAIDEFKKLQVTEWSMDFESLDEFFRHIENLKVFKNIVNLKPKTVQIYQDEC
;
A
#
# COMPACT_ATOMS: atom_id res chain seq x y z
N MET A 1 -12.64 -10.09 -8.84
CA MET A 1 -11.66 -10.92 -8.10
C MET A 1 -12.18 -11.13 -6.69
N ARG A 2 -11.90 -12.24 -6.00
CA ARG A 2 -12.31 -12.41 -4.58
C ARG A 2 -11.20 -11.95 -3.63
N ILE A 3 -11.57 -11.60 -2.39
CA ILE A 3 -10.61 -11.18 -1.34
C ILE A 3 -9.47 -12.18 -1.17
N GLN A 4 -9.73 -13.49 -1.26
CA GLN A 4 -8.68 -14.51 -1.06
C GLN A 4 -7.67 -14.61 -2.22
N GLU A 5 -7.94 -13.95 -3.35
CA GLU A 5 -7.13 -14.01 -4.56
C GLU A 5 -6.20 -12.78 -4.72
N VAL A 6 -6.44 -11.72 -3.94
CA VAL A 6 -5.82 -10.41 -4.14
C VAL A 6 -4.30 -10.43 -3.92
N GLU A 7 -3.81 -11.20 -2.96
CA GLU A 7 -2.37 -11.35 -2.72
C GLU A 7 -1.67 -11.99 -3.93
N GLY A 8 -2.23 -13.09 -4.44
CA GLY A 8 -1.69 -13.79 -5.61
C GLY A 8 -1.75 -12.92 -6.87
N TYR A 9 -2.84 -12.18 -7.04
CA TYR A 9 -3.01 -11.24 -8.14
C TYR A 9 -1.94 -10.14 -8.13
N LEU A 10 -1.76 -9.44 -7.00
CA LEU A 10 -0.80 -8.35 -6.91
C LEU A 10 0.64 -8.85 -7.06
N LYS A 11 0.97 -10.02 -6.47
CA LYS A 11 2.27 -10.69 -6.68
C LYS A 11 2.53 -11.04 -8.15
N GLY A 12 1.50 -11.44 -8.89
CA GLY A 12 1.62 -11.75 -10.32
C GLY A 12 1.85 -10.51 -11.20
N LYS A 13 1.56 -9.31 -10.70
CA LYS A 13 1.70 -8.04 -11.44
C LYS A 13 2.99 -7.29 -11.12
N ILE A 14 3.56 -7.49 -9.93
CA ILE A 14 4.79 -6.82 -9.49
C ILE A 14 5.98 -7.75 -9.66
N ASN A 15 6.97 -7.32 -10.44
CA ASN A 15 8.27 -7.97 -10.47
C ASN A 15 9.18 -7.37 -9.40
N VAL A 16 9.27 -8.07 -8.27
CA VAL A 16 10.07 -7.67 -7.10
C VAL A 16 11.56 -7.46 -7.40
N ASP A 17 12.08 -8.06 -8.47
CA ASP A 17 13.50 -7.98 -8.84
C ASP A 17 13.80 -6.80 -9.78
N THR A 18 12.82 -6.27 -10.50
CA THR A 18 13.06 -5.23 -11.52
C THR A 18 12.28 -3.96 -11.33
N ASP A 19 11.15 -4.00 -10.64
CA ASP A 19 10.24 -2.87 -10.61
C ASP A 19 10.76 -1.75 -9.70
N SER A 20 10.61 -0.53 -10.21
CA SER A 20 10.84 0.70 -9.43
C SER A 20 9.66 0.97 -8.50
N VAL A 21 9.84 1.87 -7.52
CA VAL A 21 8.70 2.34 -6.70
C VAL A 21 7.61 2.94 -7.56
N ALA A 22 7.95 3.72 -8.60
CA ALA A 22 6.97 4.29 -9.54
C ALA A 22 6.10 3.22 -10.23
N SER A 23 6.74 2.15 -10.70
CA SER A 23 6.07 1.02 -11.35
C SER A 23 5.17 0.28 -10.37
N ILE A 24 5.68 -0.05 -9.18
CA ILE A 24 4.92 -0.71 -8.12
C ILE A 24 3.72 0.13 -7.69
N TRP A 25 3.91 1.44 -7.50
CA TRP A 25 2.85 2.37 -7.15
C TRP A 25 1.78 2.45 -8.22
N THR A 26 2.16 2.50 -9.50
CA THR A 26 1.19 2.52 -10.61
C THR A 26 0.34 1.25 -10.60
N THR A 27 0.99 0.08 -10.51
CA THR A 27 0.29 -1.20 -10.39
C THR A 27 -0.62 -1.27 -9.16
N PHE A 28 -0.18 -0.72 -8.02
CA PHE A 28 -0.98 -0.70 -6.80
C PHE A 28 -2.21 0.21 -6.93
N LYS A 29 -2.08 1.40 -7.54
CA LYS A 29 -3.22 2.28 -7.82
C LYS A 29 -4.24 1.61 -8.74
N GLU A 30 -3.78 0.99 -9.82
CA GLU A 30 -4.66 0.22 -10.71
C GLU A 30 -5.38 -0.89 -9.94
N PHE A 31 -4.66 -1.59 -9.05
CA PHE A 31 -5.26 -2.59 -8.17
C PHE A 31 -6.31 -1.98 -7.23
N CYS A 32 -6.10 -0.80 -6.64
CA CYS A 32 -7.08 -0.13 -5.77
C CYS A 32 -8.41 0.13 -6.49
N GLU A 33 -8.40 0.39 -7.79
CA GLU A 33 -9.61 0.62 -8.58
C GLU A 33 -10.40 -0.66 -8.88
N GLU A 34 -9.81 -1.85 -8.70
CA GLU A 34 -10.48 -3.13 -9.00
C GLU A 34 -11.68 -3.37 -8.05
N ASP A 35 -12.77 -3.89 -8.63
CA ASP A 35 -13.94 -4.39 -7.89
C ASP A 35 -13.65 -5.77 -7.30
N ILE A 36 -13.75 -5.87 -5.97
CA ILE A 36 -13.47 -7.10 -5.23
C ILE A 36 -14.77 -7.66 -4.66
N VAL A 37 -15.03 -8.92 -4.99
CA VAL A 37 -16.19 -9.65 -4.47
C VAL A 37 -15.95 -9.94 -2.99
N GLY A 38 -16.87 -9.49 -2.15
CA GLY A 38 -16.81 -9.59 -0.69
C GLY A 38 -16.28 -8.33 0.00
N GLU A 39 -15.83 -7.33 -0.75
CA GLU A 39 -15.42 -6.03 -0.18
C GLU A 39 -16.63 -5.09 -0.18
N ASP A 40 -17.09 -4.69 0.99
CA ASP A 40 -18.14 -3.69 1.16
C ASP A 40 -17.55 -2.29 1.31
N GLU A 41 -16.47 -2.17 2.09
CA GLU A 41 -15.73 -0.93 2.27
C GLU A 41 -14.28 -1.07 1.80
N LYS A 42 -13.82 -0.05 1.07
CA LYS A 42 -12.49 0.04 0.48
C LYS A 42 -11.73 1.20 1.09
N GLU A 43 -10.71 0.89 1.88
CA GLU A 43 -9.83 1.89 2.47
C GLU A 43 -8.37 1.63 2.10
N ILE A 44 -7.67 2.69 1.72
CA ILE A 44 -6.25 2.63 1.34
C ILE A 44 -5.44 3.39 2.38
N LEU A 45 -4.38 2.75 2.88
CA LEU A 45 -3.42 3.38 3.77
C LEU A 45 -2.08 3.55 3.04
N PHE A 46 -1.51 4.74 3.16
CA PHE A 46 -0.10 4.98 2.90
C PHE A 46 0.63 5.17 4.23
N GLU A 47 1.71 4.44 4.45
CA GLU A 47 2.57 4.67 5.59
C GLU A 47 4.05 4.54 5.25
N CYS A 48 4.86 5.37 5.89
CA CYS A 48 6.31 5.25 5.80
C CYS A 48 6.96 5.63 7.13
N GLY A 49 8.14 5.09 7.37
CA GLY A 49 8.83 5.30 8.63
C GLY A 49 10.08 4.46 8.78
N THR A 50 10.78 4.64 9.90
CA THR A 50 11.97 3.86 10.21
C THR A 50 11.60 2.61 11.00
N TYR A 51 11.86 1.44 10.41
CA TYR A 51 11.73 0.15 11.05
C TYR A 51 13.08 -0.31 11.64
N ARG A 52 13.09 -0.59 12.95
CA ARG A 52 14.27 -1.13 13.68
C ARG A 52 15.57 -0.32 13.49
N LYS A 53 15.48 1.01 13.31
CA LYS A 53 16.61 1.97 13.17
C LYS A 53 17.51 1.81 11.93
N GLU A 54 17.43 0.68 11.23
CA GLU A 54 18.33 0.36 10.10
C GLU A 54 17.62 0.30 8.74
N MET A 55 16.30 0.08 8.75
CA MET A 55 15.51 0.00 7.52
C MET A 55 14.45 1.09 7.50
N PHE A 56 14.19 1.63 6.32
CA PHE A 56 13.06 2.51 6.06
C PHE A 56 11.98 1.71 5.34
N HIS A 57 10.75 1.73 5.86
CA HIS A 57 9.60 1.13 5.18
C HIS A 57 8.80 2.21 4.47
N PHE A 58 8.26 1.81 3.32
CA PHE A 58 7.35 2.59 2.51
C PHE A 58 6.26 1.61 2.04
N SER A 59 5.08 1.73 2.61
CA SER A 59 4.03 0.73 2.54
C SER A 59 2.75 1.32 1.97
N PHE A 60 2.07 0.51 1.17
CA PHE A 60 0.72 0.75 0.71
C PHE A 60 -0.12 -0.42 1.17
N VAL A 61 -1.29 -0.13 1.72
CA VAL A 61 -2.20 -1.16 2.22
C VAL A 61 -3.58 -0.91 1.65
N ARG A 62 -4.25 -1.96 1.21
CA ARG A 62 -5.70 -1.94 0.95
C ARG A 62 -6.37 -2.79 2.01
N GLN A 63 -7.29 -2.19 2.73
CA GLN A 63 -8.13 -2.86 3.71
C GLN A 63 -9.44 -3.26 3.04
N PHE A 64 -9.90 -4.46 3.37
CA PHE A 64 -11.17 -5.02 2.95
C PHE A 64 -12.00 -5.26 4.20
N THR A 65 -13.18 -4.64 4.26
CA THR A 65 -14.17 -4.91 5.30
C THR A 65 -15.30 -5.74 4.69
N GLU A 66 -15.67 -6.84 5.35
CA GLU A 66 -16.70 -7.78 4.89
C GLU A 66 -17.93 -7.69 5.80
N TYR A 67 -19.12 -7.55 5.21
CA TYR A 67 -20.42 -7.59 5.89
C TYR A 67 -21.36 -8.63 5.26
N GLU A 68 -22.26 -9.19 6.07
CA GLU A 68 -23.39 -10.01 5.62
C GLU A 68 -24.65 -9.55 6.35
N ASP A 69 -25.68 -9.11 5.63
CA ASP A 69 -26.94 -8.60 6.20
C ASP A 69 -26.74 -7.54 7.31
N ASP A 70 -25.85 -6.56 7.07
CA ASP A 70 -25.41 -5.51 8.02
C ASP A 70 -24.64 -6.03 9.26
N GLU A 71 -24.34 -7.33 9.33
CA GLU A 71 -23.46 -7.91 10.35
C GLU A 71 -22.01 -7.91 9.87
N TYR A 72 -21.11 -7.33 10.67
CA TYR A 72 -19.67 -7.36 10.41
C TYR A 72 -19.14 -8.79 10.48
N LEU A 73 -18.55 -9.27 9.40
CA LEU A 73 -17.94 -10.61 9.32
C LEU A 73 -16.45 -10.59 9.65
N GLY A 74 -15.73 -9.56 9.22
CA GLY A 74 -14.29 -9.50 9.39
C GLY A 74 -13.62 -8.40 8.59
N MET A 75 -12.32 -8.29 8.81
CA MET A 75 -11.47 -7.33 8.12
C MET A 75 -10.15 -8.01 7.78
N SER A 76 -9.64 -7.71 6.59
CA SER A 76 -8.30 -8.12 6.18
C SER A 76 -7.57 -6.98 5.50
N GLN A 77 -6.24 -7.07 5.46
CA GLN A 77 -5.39 -6.07 4.83
C GLN A 77 -4.41 -6.73 3.87
N LEU A 78 -4.33 -6.22 2.64
CA LEU A 78 -3.26 -6.56 1.71
C LEU A 78 -2.16 -5.50 1.82
N HIS A 79 -0.99 -5.92 2.26
CA HIS A 79 0.19 -5.08 2.42
C HIS A 79 1.09 -5.18 1.19
N CYS A 80 1.50 -4.04 0.65
CA CYS A 80 2.58 -3.89 -0.33
C CYS A 80 3.70 -3.04 0.29
N LYS A 81 4.68 -3.72 0.90
CA LYS A 81 5.73 -3.09 1.71
C LYS A 81 7.06 -3.07 0.98
N LEU A 82 7.61 -1.87 0.80
CA LEU A 82 8.91 -1.62 0.22
C LEU A 82 9.92 -1.29 1.32
N LEU A 83 11.05 -2.01 1.33
CA LEU A 83 12.12 -1.82 2.31
C LEU A 83 13.36 -1.22 1.66
N PHE A 84 13.90 -0.20 2.31
CA PHE A 84 15.12 0.51 1.90
C PHE A 84 16.15 0.50 3.04
N THR A 85 17.42 0.66 2.69
CA THR A 85 18.43 1.03 3.68
C THR A 85 18.08 2.40 4.24
N ALA A 86 18.03 2.55 5.57
CA ALA A 86 17.73 3.84 6.18
C ALA A 86 18.88 4.82 5.96
N ILE A 87 18.68 5.80 5.07
CA ILE A 87 19.56 6.97 4.97
C ILE A 87 19.07 8.05 5.93
N ASP A 88 19.99 8.86 6.45
CA ASP A 88 19.68 9.82 7.53
C ASP A 88 18.59 10.84 7.15
N GLU A 89 18.43 11.13 5.86
CA GLU A 89 17.36 11.98 5.33
C GLU A 89 15.96 11.38 5.53
N PHE A 90 15.83 10.05 5.46
CA PHE A 90 14.55 9.35 5.62
C PHE A 90 14.25 8.98 7.07
N LYS A 91 15.27 8.90 7.93
CA LYS A 91 15.11 8.45 9.33
C LYS A 91 14.14 9.29 10.16
N LYS A 92 13.90 10.54 9.76
CA LYS A 92 12.99 11.48 10.44
C LYS A 92 11.62 11.60 9.76
N LEU A 93 11.44 10.97 8.61
CA LEU A 93 10.19 11.01 7.87
C LEU A 93 9.31 9.87 8.40
N GLN A 94 8.18 10.25 8.97
CA GLN A 94 7.10 9.35 9.34
C GLN A 94 5.82 9.96 8.82
N VAL A 95 5.05 9.18 8.08
CA VAL A 95 3.78 9.59 7.48
C VAL A 95 2.84 8.41 7.58
N THR A 96 1.58 8.69 7.89
CA THR A 96 0.46 7.75 7.91
C THR A 96 -0.75 8.53 7.40
N GLU A 97 -1.28 8.15 6.24
CA GLU A 97 -2.39 8.84 5.57
C GLU A 97 -3.42 7.79 5.12
N TRP A 98 -4.69 7.99 5.49
CA TRP A 98 -5.78 7.11 5.11
C TRP A 98 -6.63 7.74 4.01
N SER A 99 -7.10 6.95 3.05
CA SER A 99 -7.94 7.44 1.96
C SER A 99 -9.29 7.99 2.43
N MET A 100 -9.79 7.53 3.59
CA MET A 100 -11.05 8.02 4.17
C MET A 100 -11.02 9.50 4.58
N ASP A 101 -9.81 10.08 4.71
CA ASP A 101 -9.62 11.50 5.03
C ASP A 101 -9.72 12.40 3.77
N PHE A 102 -10.01 11.83 2.59
CA PHE A 102 -10.06 12.52 1.29
C PHE A 102 -11.41 12.31 0.61
N GLU A 103 -11.79 13.21 -0.32
CA GLU A 103 -13.08 13.09 -1.03
C GLU A 103 -13.09 11.94 -2.04
N SER A 104 -11.92 11.53 -2.54
CA SER A 104 -11.78 10.44 -3.50
C SER A 104 -10.40 9.80 -3.48
N LEU A 105 -10.28 8.59 -4.05
CA LEU A 105 -9.00 7.93 -4.25
C LEU A 105 -8.05 8.75 -5.13
N ASP A 106 -8.56 9.41 -6.17
CA ASP A 106 -7.76 10.31 -7.01
C ASP A 106 -7.13 11.45 -6.22
N GLU A 107 -7.90 12.05 -5.29
CA GLU A 107 -7.38 13.11 -4.43
C GLU A 107 -6.32 12.56 -3.47
N PHE A 108 -6.59 11.42 -2.84
CA PHE A 108 -5.64 10.72 -1.98
C PHE A 108 -4.34 10.41 -2.73
N PHE A 109 -4.39 9.78 -3.90
CA PHE A 109 -3.19 9.44 -4.68
C PHE A 109 -2.39 10.68 -5.07
N ARG A 110 -3.06 11.75 -5.49
CA ARG A 110 -2.41 13.04 -5.79
C ARG A 110 -1.78 13.65 -4.55
N HIS A 111 -2.39 13.51 -3.37
CA HIS A 111 -1.81 13.96 -2.11
C HIS A 111 -0.52 13.18 -1.80
N ILE A 112 -0.57 11.84 -1.86
CA ILE A 112 0.59 10.96 -1.62
C ILE A 112 1.73 11.28 -2.57
N GLU A 113 1.47 11.41 -3.87
CA GLU A 113 2.47 11.75 -4.89
C GLU A 113 3.11 13.13 -4.65
N ASN A 114 2.42 14.02 -3.93
CA ASN A 114 2.93 15.34 -3.58
C ASN A 114 3.80 15.38 -2.33
N LEU A 115 3.76 14.35 -1.49
CA LEU A 115 4.58 14.25 -0.30
C LEU A 115 6.08 14.27 -0.64
N LYS A 116 6.86 14.98 0.18
CA LYS A 116 8.32 15.06 0.01
C LYS A 116 8.95 13.67 0.04
N VAL A 117 8.48 12.80 0.93
CA VAL A 117 9.00 11.43 1.06
C VAL A 117 8.76 10.60 -0.21
N PHE A 118 7.58 10.75 -0.83
CA PHE A 118 7.25 10.04 -2.06
C PHE A 118 8.17 10.49 -3.20
N LYS A 119 8.29 11.81 -3.42
CA LYS A 119 9.16 12.39 -4.46
C LYS A 119 10.62 11.97 -4.33
N ASN A 120 11.10 11.77 -3.10
CA ASN A 120 12.47 11.33 -2.82
C ASN A 120 12.70 9.83 -3.13
N ILE A 121 11.67 8.99 -3.02
CA ILE A 121 11.80 7.52 -3.10
C ILE A 121 11.28 6.95 -4.42
N VAL A 122 10.39 7.63 -5.13
CA VAL A 122 9.69 7.12 -6.33
C VAL A 122 10.63 6.59 -7.43
N ASN A 123 11.83 7.16 -7.55
CA ASN A 123 12.84 6.76 -8.54
C ASN A 123 13.87 5.75 -8.01
N LEU A 124 13.74 5.34 -6.75
CA LEU A 124 14.63 4.36 -6.13
C LEU A 124 14.12 2.94 -6.36
N LYS A 125 15.05 2.00 -6.29
CA LYS A 125 14.75 0.57 -6.27
C LYS A 125 14.71 0.08 -4.81
N PRO A 126 13.63 -0.58 -4.37
CA PRO A 126 13.59 -1.18 -3.05
C PRO A 126 14.62 -2.31 -2.93
N LYS A 127 15.17 -2.50 -1.73
CA LYS A 127 16.02 -3.66 -1.43
C LYS A 127 15.19 -4.93 -1.30
N THR A 128 13.96 -4.79 -0.80
CA THR A 128 13.02 -5.90 -0.63
C THR A 128 11.62 -5.38 -0.84
N VAL A 129 10.82 -6.16 -1.56
CA VAL A 129 9.38 -5.97 -1.72
C VAL A 129 8.70 -7.13 -1.00
N GLN A 130 7.76 -6.82 -0.11
CA GLN A 130 6.96 -7.81 0.60
C GLN A 130 5.49 -7.56 0.26
N ILE A 131 4.83 -8.59 -0.27
CA ILE A 131 3.39 -8.57 -0.54
C ILE A 131 2.79 -9.71 0.26
N TYR A 132 1.84 -9.41 1.14
CA TYR A 132 1.16 -10.40 1.97
C TYR A 132 -0.18 -9.86 2.44
N GLN A 133 -1.11 -10.77 2.70
CA GLN A 133 -2.41 -10.49 3.28
C GLN A 133 -2.51 -11.04 4.70
N ASP A 134 -3.12 -10.30 5.62
CA ASP A 134 -3.42 -10.74 6.97
C ASP A 134 -4.86 -10.39 7.40
N GLU A 135 -5.40 -11.18 8.32
CA GLU A 135 -6.67 -10.90 9.01
C GLU A 135 -6.41 -9.92 10.16
N CYS A 136 -7.33 -8.97 10.37
CA CYS A 136 -7.24 -7.90 11.37
C CYS A 136 -8.18 -8.10 12.56
#